data_AF-A0A0M0FA83-F1
#
_entry.id   AF-A0A0M0FA83-F1
#
_cell.length_a   1.000
_cell.length_b   1.000
_cell.length_c   1.000
_cell.angle_alpha   90.00
_cell.angle_beta   90.00
_cell.angle_gamma   90.00
#
_symmetry.space_group_name_H-M   'P 1'
#
loop_
_entity.id
_entity.type
_entity.pdbx_description
1 polymer ?
#
loop_
_entity_poly.entity_id
_entity_poly.type
_entity_poly.pdbx_seq_one_letter_code
_entity_poly.pdbx_strand_id
1 'polypeptide(L)'
;MTDTYDMLPMLGRGKHRNPKKGACFMELASYLAGERWSDHPRCTHPLLAMLARAVNDLTVDPERPKLAPLIPSVIGLTSDDPHWDVRIALRAAVAALPIAPADRQQTLAVAIIGAEKMLDVLDDRPAGTLSAESADALASCPRTARWAQRFCEGARLRPSRFVRDAAPSIISAAVQGIAEACVPDPDERLRALLAATIDDCRAWDDAEPAPALDPESWAPVVRPSAVGTR
;
A
#
# COMPACT_ATOMS: atom_id res chain seq x y z
N MET A 1 -20.86 18.48 27.12
CA MET A 1 -20.10 17.42 26.43
C MET A 1 -19.32 18.12 25.34
N THR A 2 -18.04 18.40 25.61
CA THR A 2 -17.22 19.26 24.77
C THR A 2 -16.87 18.53 23.47
N ASP A 3 -17.24 19.14 22.35
CA ASP A 3 -17.14 18.65 20.99
C ASP A 3 -15.75 18.06 20.67
N THR A 4 -15.74 16.81 20.20
CA THR A 4 -14.54 16.10 19.72
C THR A 4 -14.23 16.42 18.25
N TYR A 5 -15.05 17.25 17.61
CA TYR A 5 -15.05 17.49 16.16
C TYR A 5 -14.16 18.65 15.67
N ASP A 6 -13.37 19.28 16.53
CA ASP A 6 -12.79 20.59 16.18
C ASP A 6 -11.62 20.56 15.17
N MET A 7 -10.96 19.42 14.95
CA MET A 7 -9.88 19.30 13.95
C MET A 7 -9.70 17.84 13.51
N LEU A 8 -9.61 17.59 12.19
CA LEU A 8 -9.01 16.34 11.71
C LEU A 8 -7.53 16.32 12.12
N PRO A 9 -7.05 15.24 12.75
CA PRO A 9 -5.67 15.17 13.21
C PRO A 9 -4.69 15.23 12.03
N MET A 10 -3.63 16.01 12.19
CA MET A 10 -2.55 16.07 11.21
C MET A 10 -1.86 14.70 11.09
N LEU A 11 -1.50 14.32 9.86
CA LEU A 11 -0.80 13.08 9.62
C LEU A 11 0.62 13.14 10.19
N GLY A 12 0.95 12.16 11.03
CA GLY A 12 2.23 11.97 11.69
C GLY A 12 2.79 10.59 11.44
N ARG A 13 4.10 10.42 11.71
CA ARG A 13 4.79 9.12 11.61
C ARG A 13 4.49 8.24 12.81
N GLY A 14 4.34 6.94 12.57
CA GLY A 14 4.18 5.94 13.60
C GLY A 14 2.82 5.99 14.29
N LYS A 15 2.71 5.24 15.38
CA LYS A 15 1.46 5.05 16.14
C LYS A 15 1.21 6.16 17.16
N HIS A 16 -0.03 6.61 17.26
CA HIS A 16 -0.49 7.62 18.20
C HIS A 16 -1.50 7.04 19.20
N ARG A 17 -1.49 7.58 20.42
CA ARG A 17 -2.41 7.11 21.48
C ARG A 17 -3.83 7.66 21.32
N ASN A 18 -4.00 8.79 20.66
CA ASN A 18 -5.28 9.47 20.45
C ASN A 18 -5.15 10.60 19.39
N PRO A 19 -6.27 11.06 18.80
CA PRO A 19 -6.27 12.10 17.75
C PRO A 19 -5.57 13.41 18.13
N LYS A 20 -5.56 13.79 19.42
CA LYS A 20 -4.93 15.05 19.87
C LYS A 20 -3.40 15.04 19.73
N LYS A 21 -2.81 13.87 19.47
CA LYS A 21 -1.36 13.69 19.28
C LYS A 21 -0.97 13.54 17.80
N GLY A 22 -1.91 13.69 16.88
CA GLY A 22 -1.76 13.33 15.48
C GLY A 22 -2.41 11.99 15.15
N ALA A 23 -2.30 11.58 13.89
CA ALA A 23 -2.78 10.30 13.40
C ALA A 23 -1.82 9.76 12.34
N CYS A 24 -1.63 8.45 12.28
CA CYS A 24 -1.17 7.83 11.03
C CYS A 24 -2.35 7.66 10.08
N PHE A 25 -2.06 7.34 8.82
CA PHE A 25 -3.06 7.05 7.80
C PHE A 25 -4.14 6.06 8.27
N MET A 26 -3.72 4.92 8.84
CA MET A 26 -4.64 3.85 9.23
C MET A 26 -5.42 4.14 10.52
N GLU A 27 -4.87 4.97 11.42
CA GLU A 27 -5.61 5.43 12.59
C GLU A 27 -6.80 6.30 12.18
N LEU A 28 -6.57 7.21 11.22
CA LEU A 28 -7.67 8.02 10.70
C LEU A 28 -8.66 7.19 9.89
N ALA A 29 -8.20 6.21 9.11
CA ALA A 29 -9.08 5.25 8.44
C ALA A 29 -9.96 4.48 9.44
N SER A 30 -9.37 3.97 10.54
CA SER A 30 -10.10 3.27 11.60
C SER A 30 -11.19 4.16 12.23
N TYR A 31 -10.86 5.43 12.46
CA TYR A 31 -11.79 6.39 13.04
C TYR A 31 -12.95 6.70 12.07
N LEU A 32 -12.66 6.93 10.80
CA LEU A 32 -13.66 7.19 9.77
C LEU A 32 -14.57 5.97 9.51
N ALA A 33 -14.03 4.76 9.65
CA ALA A 33 -14.80 3.52 9.55
C ALA A 33 -15.65 3.22 10.81
N GLY A 34 -15.61 4.09 11.84
CA GLY A 34 -16.32 3.86 13.10
C GLY A 34 -15.70 2.76 13.98
N GLU A 35 -14.48 2.33 13.69
CA GLU A 35 -13.75 1.37 14.50
C GLU A 35 -13.06 2.02 15.71
N ARG A 36 -12.53 1.18 16.61
CA ARG A 36 -11.65 1.65 17.67
C ARG A 36 -10.36 2.19 17.05
N TRP A 37 -9.91 3.35 17.54
CA TRP A 37 -8.62 3.95 17.16
C TRP A 37 -7.47 2.94 17.15
N SER A 38 -6.99 2.61 15.95
CA SER A 38 -5.96 1.60 15.73
C SER A 38 -5.23 1.87 14.42
N ASP A 39 -3.92 1.67 14.41
CA ASP A 39 -3.11 1.62 13.19
C ASP A 39 -3.20 0.26 12.48
N HIS A 40 -3.90 -0.71 13.09
CA HIS A 40 -4.22 -2.02 12.53
C HIS A 40 -5.75 -2.21 12.55
N PRO A 41 -6.52 -1.47 11.73
CA PRO A 41 -7.97 -1.64 11.68
C PRO A 41 -8.37 -2.93 10.98
N ARG A 42 -9.63 -3.34 11.19
CA ARG A 42 -10.25 -4.46 10.47
C ARG A 42 -10.90 -4.03 9.16
N CYS A 43 -11.19 -2.74 9.01
CA CYS A 43 -11.84 -2.16 7.83
C CYS A 43 -10.98 -2.14 6.56
N THR A 44 -9.75 -2.67 6.60
CA THR A 44 -8.80 -2.67 5.48
C THR A 44 -7.96 -3.95 5.52
N HIS A 45 -7.67 -4.52 4.36
CA HIS A 45 -6.83 -5.69 4.19
C HIS A 45 -5.47 -5.50 4.90
N PRO A 46 -4.99 -6.47 5.70
CA PRO A 46 -3.81 -6.29 6.56
C PRO A 46 -2.55 -5.83 5.81
N LEU A 47 -2.30 -6.38 4.61
CA LEU A 47 -1.13 -6.00 3.82
C LEU A 47 -1.28 -4.61 3.18
N LEU A 48 -2.49 -4.22 2.77
CA LEU A 48 -2.77 -2.85 2.28
C LEU A 48 -2.62 -1.83 3.40
N ALA A 49 -3.12 -2.15 4.60
CA ALA A 49 -2.94 -1.33 5.79
C ALA A 49 -1.45 -1.20 6.17
N MET A 50 -0.66 -2.25 5.94
CA MET A 50 0.79 -2.20 6.13
C MET A 50 1.47 -1.29 5.11
N LEU A 51 1.13 -1.41 3.82
CA LEU A 51 1.62 -0.53 2.77
C LEU A 51 1.31 0.94 3.08
N ALA A 52 0.05 1.24 3.46
CA ALA A 52 -0.39 2.59 3.79
C ALA A 52 0.39 3.20 4.98
N ARG A 53 0.67 2.40 6.02
CA ARG A 53 1.52 2.83 7.15
C ARG A 53 2.95 3.07 6.72
N ALA A 54 3.55 2.16 5.95
CA ALA A 54 4.92 2.30 5.48
C ALA A 54 5.09 3.55 4.60
N VAL A 55 4.14 3.79 3.69
CA VAL A 55 4.09 5.01 2.87
C VAL A 55 3.96 6.24 3.76
N ASN A 56 2.99 6.28 4.69
CA ASN A 56 2.82 7.39 5.63
C ASN A 56 4.09 7.72 6.42
N ASP A 57 4.78 6.69 6.90
CA ASP A 57 5.95 6.83 7.76
C ASP A 57 7.19 7.28 6.98
N LEU A 58 7.34 6.85 5.73
CA LEU A 58 8.47 7.24 4.88
C LEU A 58 8.23 8.53 4.10
N THR A 59 6.98 8.96 3.91
CA THR A 59 6.69 10.27 3.34
C THR A 59 7.21 11.39 4.25
N VAL A 60 7.84 12.41 3.68
CA VAL A 60 8.35 13.57 4.44
C VAL A 60 7.21 14.46 4.96
N ASP A 61 7.45 15.19 6.04
CA ASP A 61 6.44 16.02 6.71
C ASP A 61 5.66 16.98 5.79
N PRO A 62 6.29 17.75 4.87
CA PRO A 62 5.53 18.66 4.00
C PRO A 62 4.67 17.94 2.96
N GLU A 63 5.01 16.70 2.60
CA GLU A 63 4.31 15.92 1.58
C GLU A 63 3.21 15.03 2.17
N ARG A 64 3.33 14.64 3.45
CA ARG A 64 2.40 13.71 4.11
C ARG A 64 0.93 14.14 4.06
N PRO A 65 0.55 15.42 4.21
CA PRO A 65 -0.85 15.85 4.08
C PRO A 65 -1.48 15.49 2.74
N LYS A 66 -0.70 15.31 1.67
CA LYS A 66 -1.19 14.88 0.35
C LYS A 66 -1.70 13.44 0.33
N LEU A 67 -1.43 12.64 1.37
CA LEU A 67 -1.99 11.30 1.55
C LEU A 67 -3.44 11.33 2.06
N ALA A 68 -3.87 12.43 2.71
CA ALA A 68 -5.18 12.51 3.36
C ALA A 68 -6.38 12.19 2.44
N PRO A 69 -6.41 12.64 1.15
CA PRO A 69 -7.48 12.29 0.23
C PRO A 69 -7.62 10.78 -0.05
N LEU A 70 -6.57 9.97 0.16
CA LEU A 70 -6.61 8.53 -0.05
C LEU A 70 -7.17 7.76 1.15
N ILE A 71 -7.32 8.38 2.32
CA ILE A 71 -7.70 7.67 3.57
C ILE A 71 -9.10 7.04 3.51
N PRO A 72 -10.15 7.73 3.01
CA PRO A 72 -11.46 7.08 2.88
C PRO A 72 -11.43 5.90 1.89
N SER A 73 -10.49 5.92 0.95
CA SER A 73 -10.43 4.98 -0.17
C SER A 73 -10.03 3.56 0.21
N VAL A 74 -9.42 3.35 1.38
CA VAL A 74 -9.03 2.01 1.87
C VAL A 74 -10.12 1.32 2.69
N ILE A 75 -11.18 2.04 3.05
CA ILE A 75 -12.23 1.54 3.94
C ILE A 75 -13.12 0.56 3.15
N GLY A 76 -13.33 -0.62 3.72
CA GLY A 76 -14.12 -1.69 3.11
C GLY A 76 -13.32 -2.62 2.19
N LEU A 77 -12.08 -2.25 1.82
CA LEU A 77 -11.21 -3.10 1.01
C LEU A 77 -10.62 -4.22 1.87
N THR A 78 -11.38 -5.29 2.04
CA THR A 78 -11.05 -6.44 2.88
C THR A 78 -11.23 -7.72 2.10
N SER A 79 -10.28 -8.65 2.20
CA SER A 79 -10.36 -9.95 1.54
C SER A 79 -9.59 -10.99 2.34
N ASP A 80 -10.03 -12.25 2.27
CA ASP A 80 -9.30 -13.42 2.76
C ASP A 80 -8.66 -14.21 1.58
N ASP A 81 -8.80 -13.71 0.34
CA ASP A 81 -8.21 -14.33 -0.84
C ASP A 81 -6.68 -14.13 -0.85
N PRO A 82 -5.86 -15.22 -0.81
CA PRO A 82 -4.41 -15.11 -0.85
C PRO A 82 -3.86 -14.40 -2.10
N HIS A 83 -4.64 -14.26 -3.18
CA HIS A 83 -4.21 -13.46 -4.34
C HIS A 83 -3.94 -12.00 -3.99
N TRP A 84 -4.67 -11.43 -3.03
CA TRP A 84 -4.50 -10.03 -2.64
C TRP A 84 -3.10 -9.79 -2.07
N ASP A 85 -2.65 -10.64 -1.14
CA ASP A 85 -1.29 -10.54 -0.57
C ASP A 85 -0.21 -10.60 -1.65
N VAL A 86 -0.36 -11.53 -2.59
CA VAL A 86 0.63 -11.76 -3.65
C VAL A 86 0.65 -10.60 -4.65
N ARG A 87 -0.51 -10.13 -5.09
CA ARG A 87 -0.62 -9.05 -6.08
C ARG A 87 -0.24 -7.70 -5.49
N ILE A 88 -0.61 -7.39 -4.24
CA ILE A 88 -0.16 -6.18 -3.53
C ILE A 88 1.37 -6.18 -3.39
N ALA A 89 1.96 -7.30 -2.95
CA ALA A 89 3.41 -7.43 -2.82
C ALA A 89 4.12 -7.30 -4.19
N LEU A 90 3.58 -7.93 -5.24
CA LEU A 90 4.13 -7.85 -6.59
C LEU A 90 4.08 -6.42 -7.13
N ARG A 91 2.96 -5.72 -7.01
CA ARG A 91 2.81 -4.32 -7.41
C ARG A 91 3.86 -3.43 -6.76
N ALA A 92 4.05 -3.56 -5.44
CA ALA A 92 5.07 -2.78 -4.74
C ALA A 92 6.49 -3.10 -5.23
N ALA A 93 6.81 -4.38 -5.45
CA ALA A 93 8.12 -4.80 -5.94
C ALA A 93 8.41 -4.30 -7.37
N VAL A 94 7.44 -4.42 -8.27
CA VAL A 94 7.50 -3.94 -9.67
C VAL A 94 7.70 -2.42 -9.72
N ALA A 95 6.95 -1.66 -8.91
CA ALA A 95 7.07 -0.20 -8.87
C ALA A 95 8.44 0.26 -8.32
N ALA A 96 9.00 -0.48 -7.36
CA ALA A 96 10.25 -0.10 -6.70
C ALA A 96 11.50 -0.52 -7.50
N LEU A 97 11.52 -1.70 -8.13
CA LEU A 97 12.73 -2.28 -8.71
C LEU A 97 13.49 -1.33 -9.67
N PRO A 98 12.85 -0.63 -10.63
CA PRO A 98 13.57 0.17 -11.61
C PRO A 98 14.34 1.36 -11.04
N ILE A 99 13.92 1.86 -9.87
CA ILE A 99 14.48 3.07 -9.25
C ILE A 99 15.21 2.80 -7.94
N ALA A 100 15.03 1.61 -7.37
CA ALA A 100 15.63 1.24 -6.10
C ALA A 100 17.16 1.24 -6.17
N PRO A 101 17.84 1.58 -5.07
CA PRO A 101 19.28 1.38 -4.90
C PRO A 101 19.72 -0.07 -5.20
N ALA A 102 20.92 -0.24 -5.74
CA ALA A 102 21.40 -1.52 -6.27
C ALA A 102 21.40 -2.68 -5.24
N ASP A 103 21.67 -2.38 -3.98
CA ASP A 103 21.61 -3.33 -2.86
C ASP A 103 20.18 -3.82 -2.58
N ARG A 104 19.17 -2.98 -2.82
CA ARG A 104 17.74 -3.34 -2.69
C ARG A 104 17.17 -4.03 -3.94
N GLN A 105 17.71 -3.74 -5.13
CA GLN A 105 17.24 -4.35 -6.37
C GLN A 105 17.30 -5.88 -6.35
N GLN A 106 18.28 -6.48 -5.67
CA GLN A 106 18.39 -7.94 -5.52
C GLN A 106 17.17 -8.53 -4.81
N THR A 107 16.80 -7.96 -3.66
CA THR A 107 15.62 -8.36 -2.89
C THR A 107 14.35 -8.19 -3.70
N LEU A 108 14.20 -7.07 -4.41
CA LEU A 108 13.02 -6.77 -5.20
C LEU A 108 12.89 -7.67 -6.44
N ALA A 109 13.99 -8.00 -7.11
CA ALA A 109 13.95 -8.94 -8.23
C ALA A 109 13.59 -10.37 -7.78
N VAL A 110 14.09 -10.80 -6.61
CA VAL A 110 13.68 -12.08 -5.99
C VAL A 110 12.20 -12.03 -5.59
N ALA A 111 11.72 -10.90 -5.08
CA ALA A 111 10.32 -10.69 -4.73
C ALA A 111 9.39 -10.83 -5.94
N ILE A 112 9.71 -10.19 -7.07
CA ILE A 112 8.92 -10.28 -8.31
C ILE A 112 8.84 -11.73 -8.79
N ILE A 113 9.98 -12.42 -8.90
CA ILE A 113 10.02 -13.82 -9.34
C ILE A 113 9.27 -14.73 -8.36
N GLY A 114 9.43 -14.49 -7.06
CA GLY A 114 8.75 -15.23 -6.01
C GLY A 114 7.22 -15.05 -6.05
N ALA A 115 6.75 -13.82 -6.24
CA ALA A 115 5.33 -13.52 -6.31
C ALA A 115 4.70 -14.08 -7.60
N GLU A 116 5.36 -13.98 -8.75
CA GLU A 116 4.89 -14.60 -10.00
C GLU A 116 4.83 -16.12 -9.90
N LYS A 117 5.84 -16.76 -9.29
CA LYS A 117 5.77 -18.21 -9.00
C LYS A 117 4.65 -18.57 -8.03
N MET A 118 4.29 -17.68 -7.10
CA MET A 118 3.15 -17.90 -6.23
C MET A 118 1.84 -17.82 -6.99
N LEU A 119 1.70 -16.83 -7.89
CA LEU A 119 0.56 -16.77 -8.80
C LEU A 119 0.49 -18.00 -9.72
N ASP A 120 1.62 -18.53 -10.21
CA ASP A 120 1.62 -19.80 -10.95
C ASP A 120 1.00 -20.95 -10.15
N VAL A 121 1.25 -20.99 -8.83
CA VAL A 121 0.67 -21.99 -7.93
C VAL A 121 -0.80 -21.74 -7.65
N LEU A 122 -1.21 -20.49 -7.45
CA LEU A 122 -2.60 -20.14 -7.11
C LEU A 122 -3.54 -20.24 -8.32
N ASP A 123 -3.06 -19.82 -9.50
CA ASP A 123 -3.81 -19.74 -10.75
C ASP A 123 -3.59 -20.96 -11.68
N ASP A 124 -2.80 -21.97 -11.25
CA ASP A 124 -2.39 -23.13 -12.06
C ASP A 124 -1.76 -22.76 -13.42
N ARG A 125 -0.90 -21.73 -13.42
CA ARG A 125 -0.22 -21.24 -14.63
C ARG A 125 1.06 -22.03 -14.92
N PRO A 126 1.54 -22.06 -16.18
CA PRO A 126 2.84 -22.62 -16.49
C PRO A 126 3.95 -22.01 -15.62
N ALA A 127 4.84 -22.85 -15.08
CA ALA A 127 5.90 -22.40 -14.20
C ALA A 127 6.84 -21.38 -14.87
N GLY A 128 7.08 -20.27 -14.20
CA GLY A 128 7.92 -19.17 -14.71
C GLY A 128 7.17 -18.19 -15.59
N THR A 129 5.84 -18.18 -15.54
CA THR A 129 5.03 -17.15 -16.20
C THR A 129 5.34 -15.80 -15.56
N LEU A 130 5.49 -14.77 -16.39
CA LEU A 130 5.64 -13.38 -15.96
C LEU A 130 4.55 -12.54 -16.60
N SER A 131 3.93 -11.66 -15.84
CA SER A 131 3.16 -10.56 -16.41
C SER A 131 4.07 -9.59 -17.19
N ALA A 132 3.47 -8.78 -18.06
CA ALA A 132 4.20 -7.76 -18.82
C ALA A 132 4.94 -6.79 -17.87
N GLU A 133 4.27 -6.33 -16.82
CA GLU A 133 4.84 -5.41 -15.83
C GLU A 133 6.05 -6.02 -15.09
N SER A 134 5.96 -7.29 -14.68
CA SER A 134 7.08 -8.03 -14.09
C SER A 134 8.25 -8.17 -15.06
N ALA A 135 7.98 -8.50 -16.31
CA ALA A 135 9.01 -8.66 -17.33
C ALA A 135 9.73 -7.33 -17.60
N ASP A 136 8.99 -6.23 -17.73
CA ASP A 136 9.53 -4.89 -17.96
C ASP A 136 10.39 -4.41 -16.78
N ALA A 137 9.92 -4.59 -15.55
CA ALA A 137 10.68 -4.23 -14.34
C ALA A 137 11.98 -5.06 -14.21
N LEU A 138 11.94 -6.35 -14.52
CA LEU A 138 13.16 -7.18 -14.53
C LEU A 138 14.11 -6.77 -15.66
N ALA A 139 13.57 -6.36 -16.81
CA ALA A 139 14.36 -5.89 -17.95
C ALA A 139 15.10 -4.58 -17.67
N SER A 140 14.62 -3.71 -16.77
CA SER A 140 15.33 -2.48 -16.38
C SER A 140 16.63 -2.76 -15.59
N CYS A 141 16.76 -3.95 -14.99
CA CYS A 141 17.93 -4.33 -14.18
C CYS A 141 18.46 -5.73 -14.58
N PRO A 142 18.96 -5.92 -15.82
CA PRO A 142 19.15 -7.25 -16.41
C PRO A 142 20.22 -8.11 -15.70
N ARG A 143 21.23 -7.47 -15.09
CA ARG A 143 22.24 -8.19 -14.28
C ARG A 143 21.61 -8.76 -13.01
N THR A 144 20.81 -7.96 -12.33
CA THR A 144 20.10 -8.32 -11.10
C THR A 144 19.02 -9.36 -11.38
N ALA A 145 18.25 -9.20 -12.46
CA ALA A 145 17.24 -10.16 -12.89
C ALA A 145 17.83 -11.55 -13.16
N ARG A 146 18.94 -11.65 -13.91
CA ARG A 146 19.61 -12.95 -14.15
C ARG A 146 20.12 -13.60 -12.88
N TRP A 147 20.66 -12.81 -11.95
CA TRP A 147 21.08 -13.33 -10.65
C TRP A 147 19.89 -13.85 -9.84
N ALA A 148 18.79 -13.08 -9.79
CA ALA A 148 17.59 -13.44 -9.05
C ALA A 148 16.91 -14.69 -9.62
N GLN A 149 16.88 -14.85 -10.95
CA GLN A 149 16.40 -16.06 -11.62
C GLN A 149 17.15 -17.29 -11.11
N ARG A 150 18.49 -17.26 -11.14
CA ARG A 150 19.34 -18.35 -10.64
C ARG A 150 19.14 -18.60 -9.14
N PHE A 151 19.03 -17.54 -8.35
CA PHE A 151 18.79 -17.65 -6.91
C PHE A 151 17.45 -18.35 -6.60
N CYS A 152 16.44 -18.11 -7.44
CA CYS A 152 15.11 -18.69 -7.28
C CYS A 152 14.97 -20.08 -7.92
N GLU A 153 15.98 -20.61 -8.61
CA GLU A 153 15.93 -21.96 -9.19
C GLU A 153 15.75 -23.01 -8.08
N GLY A 154 14.78 -23.91 -8.25
CA GLY A 154 14.48 -24.97 -7.26
C GLY A 154 13.81 -24.49 -5.97
N ALA A 155 13.59 -23.18 -5.78
CA ALA A 155 12.87 -22.67 -4.62
C ALA A 155 11.43 -23.18 -4.59
N ARG A 156 11.04 -23.82 -3.48
CA ARG A 156 9.65 -24.26 -3.25
C ARG A 156 8.93 -23.24 -2.40
N LEU A 157 7.89 -22.63 -2.96
CA LEU A 157 7.06 -21.67 -2.24
C LEU A 157 5.85 -22.39 -1.60
N ARG A 158 5.40 -21.86 -0.47
CA ARG A 158 4.16 -22.30 0.19
C ARG A 158 3.29 -21.07 0.40
N PRO A 159 2.00 -21.06 -0.02
CA PRO A 159 1.13 -19.89 0.08
C PRO A 159 1.11 -19.30 1.49
N SER A 160 0.93 -20.12 2.52
CA SER A 160 0.86 -19.66 3.91
C SER A 160 2.13 -18.99 4.44
N ARG A 161 3.32 -19.44 4.00
CA ARG A 161 4.59 -18.77 4.37
C ARG A 161 4.81 -17.50 3.56
N PHE A 162 4.36 -17.48 2.31
CA PHE A 162 4.47 -16.28 1.49
C PHE A 162 3.66 -15.14 2.10
N VAL A 163 2.37 -15.39 2.39
CA VAL A 163 1.47 -14.41 3.01
C VAL A 163 2.02 -13.91 4.35
N ARG A 164 2.44 -14.83 5.24
CA ARG A 164 2.87 -14.45 6.59
C ARG A 164 4.24 -13.76 6.64
N ASP A 165 5.20 -14.26 5.86
CA ASP A 165 6.62 -13.90 6.03
C ASP A 165 7.14 -13.05 4.87
N ALA A 166 6.85 -13.47 3.63
CA ALA A 166 7.42 -12.84 2.44
C ALA A 166 6.72 -11.53 2.09
N ALA A 167 5.39 -11.52 2.00
CA ALA A 167 4.64 -10.35 1.55
C ALA A 167 4.91 -9.09 2.40
N PRO A 168 4.90 -9.14 3.75
CA PRO A 168 5.32 -8.01 4.58
C PRO A 168 6.76 -7.55 4.27
N SER A 169 7.71 -8.50 4.17
CA SER A 169 9.11 -8.18 3.89
C SER A 169 9.29 -7.49 2.54
N ILE A 170 8.51 -7.89 1.53
CA ILE A 170 8.50 -7.28 0.19
C ILE A 170 8.02 -5.84 0.26
N ILE A 171 6.90 -5.57 0.95
CA ILE A 171 6.36 -4.22 1.11
C ILE A 171 7.39 -3.31 1.81
N SER A 172 8.01 -3.76 2.91
CA SER A 172 9.06 -2.99 3.57
C SER A 172 10.24 -2.70 2.65
N ALA A 173 10.72 -3.69 1.89
CA ALA A 173 11.83 -3.50 0.96
C ALA A 173 11.48 -2.53 -0.18
N ALA A 174 10.26 -2.62 -0.72
CA ALA A 174 9.79 -1.79 -1.82
C ALA A 174 9.60 -0.33 -1.41
N VAL A 175 8.87 -0.06 -0.34
CA VAL A 175 8.60 1.31 0.13
C VAL A 175 9.91 1.99 0.53
N GLN A 176 10.80 1.27 1.23
CA GLN A 176 12.13 1.80 1.56
C GLN A 176 13.00 2.01 0.31
N GLY A 177 12.91 1.12 -0.68
CA GLY A 177 13.61 1.26 -1.96
C GLY A 177 13.18 2.49 -2.75
N ILE A 178 11.89 2.84 -2.73
CA ILE A 178 11.37 4.06 -3.35
C ILE A 178 11.80 5.30 -2.55
N ALA A 179 11.69 5.25 -1.21
CA ALA A 179 12.04 6.37 -0.34
C ALA A 179 13.53 6.75 -0.40
N GLU A 180 14.41 5.76 -0.62
CA GLU A 180 15.87 5.95 -0.73
C GLU A 180 16.36 6.08 -2.19
N ALA A 181 15.44 6.04 -3.17
CA ALA A 181 15.80 6.13 -4.58
C ALA A 181 16.43 7.50 -4.90
N CYS A 182 17.43 7.51 -5.77
CA CYS A 182 18.05 8.73 -6.28
C CYS A 182 17.19 9.35 -7.40
N VAL A 183 15.96 9.73 -7.07
CA VAL A 183 14.97 10.34 -7.97
C VAL A 183 14.46 11.65 -7.35
N PRO A 184 13.99 12.62 -8.16
CA PRO A 184 13.54 13.91 -7.64
C PRO A 184 12.19 13.84 -6.91
N ASP A 185 11.43 12.76 -7.09
CA ASP A 185 10.01 12.66 -6.73
C ASP A 185 9.64 11.40 -5.90
N PRO A 186 10.41 10.99 -4.87
CA PRO A 186 10.16 9.75 -4.13
C PRO A 186 8.80 9.73 -3.41
N ASP A 187 8.40 10.84 -2.78
CA ASP A 187 7.12 10.94 -2.06
C ASP A 187 5.91 10.82 -3.00
N GLU A 188 5.99 11.43 -4.19
CA GLU A 188 4.96 11.33 -5.21
C GLU A 188 4.84 9.89 -5.73
N ARG A 189 5.95 9.18 -5.89
CA ARG A 189 5.96 7.76 -6.27
C ARG A 189 5.40 6.85 -5.19
N LEU A 190 5.69 7.12 -3.91
CA LEU A 190 5.09 6.40 -2.78
C LEU A 190 3.56 6.62 -2.75
N ARG A 191 3.12 7.86 -2.93
CA ARG A 191 1.69 8.20 -3.01
C ARG A 191 1.02 7.52 -4.21
N ALA A 192 1.67 7.54 -5.37
CA ALA A 192 1.18 6.89 -6.59
C ALA A 192 1.10 5.36 -6.43
N LEU A 193 2.10 4.73 -5.80
CA LEU A 193 2.08 3.31 -5.47
C LEU A 193 0.87 2.97 -4.58
N LEU A 194 0.65 3.75 -3.51
CA LEU A 194 -0.50 3.53 -2.62
C LEU A 194 -1.83 3.69 -3.38
N ALA A 195 -1.99 4.76 -4.15
CA ALA A 195 -3.20 5.00 -4.95
C ALA A 195 -3.46 3.87 -5.95
N ALA A 196 -2.45 3.47 -6.72
CA ALA A 196 -2.57 2.39 -7.70
C ALA A 196 -2.86 1.03 -7.05
N THR A 197 -2.37 0.79 -5.83
CA THR A 197 -2.67 -0.45 -5.10
C THR A 197 -4.09 -0.46 -4.55
N ILE A 198 -4.60 0.71 -4.12
CA ILE A 198 -6.00 0.88 -3.70
C ILE A 198 -6.95 0.60 -4.88
N ASP A 199 -6.64 1.17 -6.04
CA ASP A 199 -7.47 1.00 -7.25
C ASP A 199 -7.48 -0.45 -7.74
N ASP A 200 -6.33 -1.14 -7.65
CA ASP A 200 -6.26 -2.58 -7.89
C ASP A 200 -7.14 -3.39 -6.93
N CYS A 201 -7.04 -3.11 -5.62
CA CYS A 201 -7.85 -3.82 -4.62
C CYS A 201 -9.34 -3.62 -4.89
N ARG A 202 -9.77 -2.40 -5.23
CA ARG A 202 -11.15 -2.11 -5.65
C ARG A 202 -11.58 -2.91 -6.86
N ALA A 203 -10.70 -3.00 -7.86
CA ALA A 203 -10.99 -3.77 -9.07
C ALA A 203 -11.09 -5.27 -8.79
N TRP A 204 -10.39 -5.80 -7.78
CA TRP A 204 -10.47 -7.21 -7.39
C TRP A 204 -11.61 -7.54 -6.43
N ASP A 205 -12.08 -6.56 -5.67
CA ASP A 205 -13.15 -6.75 -4.68
C ASP A 205 -14.54 -6.94 -5.34
N ASP A 206 -14.65 -6.71 -6.65
CA ASP A 206 -15.92 -6.55 -7.39
C ASP A 206 -16.89 -5.56 -6.68
N ALA A 207 -16.37 -4.73 -5.76
CA ALA A 207 -17.18 -3.85 -4.93
C ALA A 207 -17.80 -2.78 -5.82
N GLU A 208 -19.12 -2.62 -5.74
CA GLU A 208 -19.77 -1.47 -6.35
C GLU A 208 -19.08 -0.19 -5.85
N PRO A 209 -18.73 0.75 -6.75
CA PRO A 209 -18.13 2.00 -6.33
C PRO A 209 -18.99 2.63 -5.25
N ALA A 210 -18.37 3.08 -4.15
CA ALA A 210 -19.10 3.70 -3.06
C ALA A 210 -20.03 4.77 -3.63
N PRO A 211 -21.34 4.72 -3.31
CA PRO A 211 -22.31 5.62 -3.90
C PRO A 211 -21.86 7.07 -3.63
N ALA A 212 -22.07 7.94 -4.62
CA ALA A 212 -21.77 9.35 -4.45
C ALA A 212 -22.43 9.86 -3.16
N LEU A 213 -21.66 10.57 -2.33
CA LEU A 213 -22.17 11.10 -1.07
C LEU A 213 -23.35 12.02 -1.34
N ASP A 214 -24.56 11.58 -0.98
CA ASP A 214 -25.77 12.37 -1.11
C ASP A 214 -25.69 13.59 -0.19
N PRO A 215 -25.67 14.83 -0.73
CA PRO A 215 -25.65 16.05 0.08
C PRO A 215 -26.74 16.09 1.15
N GLU A 216 -27.92 15.51 0.92
CA GLU A 216 -29.00 15.50 1.91
C GLU A 216 -28.65 14.64 3.14
N SER A 217 -27.83 13.61 2.97
CA SER A 217 -27.42 12.69 4.04
C SER A 217 -26.38 13.29 4.99
N TRP A 218 -25.51 14.20 4.51
CA TRP A 218 -24.39 14.72 5.30
C TRP A 218 -24.45 16.24 5.56
N ALA A 219 -25.12 17.04 4.73
CA ALA A 219 -25.23 18.49 4.94
C ALA A 219 -25.82 18.88 6.31
N PRO A 220 -26.77 18.14 6.92
CA PRO A 220 -27.27 18.47 8.26
C PRO A 220 -26.26 18.25 9.38
N VAL A 221 -25.25 17.39 9.17
CA VAL A 221 -24.30 16.95 10.21
C VAL A 221 -22.88 17.49 10.00
N VAL A 222 -22.56 18.02 8.82
CA VAL A 222 -21.26 18.64 8.51
C VAL A 222 -21.39 20.16 8.57
N ARG A 223 -20.62 20.81 9.43
CA ARG A 223 -20.55 22.28 9.46
C ARG A 223 -19.64 22.78 8.33
N PRO A 224 -20.08 23.75 7.51
CA PRO A 224 -19.22 24.37 6.50
C PRO A 224 -17.96 24.97 7.15
N SER A 225 -16.79 24.73 6.55
CA SER A 225 -15.57 25.40 6.98
C SER A 225 -15.66 26.89 6.65
N ALA A 226 -15.46 27.75 7.65
CA ALA A 226 -15.32 29.19 7.44
C ALA A 226 -13.96 29.47 6.78
N VAL A 227 -13.84 29.21 5.47
CA VAL A 227 -12.71 29.71 4.69
C VAL A 227 -12.92 31.22 4.57
N GLY A 228 -12.30 31.96 5.48
CA GLY A 228 -12.28 33.41 5.45
C GLY A 228 -11.65 33.88 4.15
N THR A 229 -12.41 34.65 3.37
CA THR A 229 -11.88 35.57 2.37
C THR A 229 -10.93 36.53 3.08
N ARG A 230 -9.63 36.34 2.89
CA ARG A 230 -8.61 37.36 3.09
C ARG A 230 -7.88 37.59 1.78
#